data_AF-A0A2G8K9V7-F1
#
_entry.id   AF-A0A2G8K9V7-F1
#
_cell.length_a   1.000
_cell.length_b   1.000
_cell.length_c   1.000
_cell.angle_alpha   90.00
_cell.angle_beta   90.00
_cell.angle_gamma   90.00
#
_symmetry.space_group_name_H-M   'P 1'
#
loop_
_entity.id
_entity.type
_entity.pdbx_description
1 polymer ?
#
loop_
_entity_poly.entity_id
_entity_poly.type
_entity_poly.pdbx_seq_one_letter_code
_entity_poly.pdbx_strand_id
1 'polypeptide(L)'
;MCRPQHPQEAYCDADFVILGRVTDVEKVEAPSPIIPEYNDYAGTNHEYAYRYSSRLYSKIIYTVEVEEMYKGDHNYLAPLERIPITSRYVSDYCIHVPLYMNYSYIIMGNQSTDGELLIDRCSFHRLSDQVTSHEVDGFRRHYKKTCNQCMVCHNTNGCGYDEADGCTVGKEMDLGLYYFNKTQCEHKYARCSRKKRTGRCDWIGNGIFRYCKRQRRKKYEDGQITMISIHGRNTYRRDENALHKEEVLGRQWSY
;
A
#
# COMPACT_ATOMS: atom_id res chain seq x y z
N MET A 1 9.37 -4.11 6.95
CA MET A 1 8.64 -3.09 6.14
C MET A 1 8.05 -3.80 4.93
N CYS A 2 6.94 -3.33 4.38
CA CYS A 2 6.36 -3.88 3.15
C CYS A 2 6.72 -3.00 1.95
N ARG A 3 6.98 -3.61 0.80
CA ARG A 3 7.07 -2.88 -0.47
C ARG A 3 5.65 -2.53 -0.94
N PRO A 4 5.39 -1.32 -1.45
CA PRO A 4 4.14 -1.03 -2.14
C PRO A 4 3.94 -1.99 -3.30
N GLN A 5 2.82 -2.71 -3.32
CA GLN A 5 2.42 -3.57 -4.42
C GLN A 5 1.37 -2.88 -5.29
N HIS A 6 1.48 -3.07 -6.60
CA HIS A 6 0.42 -2.71 -7.54
C HIS A 6 -0.77 -3.70 -7.39
N PRO A 7 -2.05 -3.29 -7.52
CA PRO A 7 -3.18 -4.21 -7.38
C PRO A 7 -3.13 -5.44 -8.32
N GLN A 8 -2.62 -5.26 -9.54
CA GLN A 8 -2.35 -6.36 -10.46
C GLN A 8 -1.30 -7.34 -9.94
N GLU A 9 -0.21 -6.85 -9.34
CA GLU A 9 0.84 -7.70 -8.76
C GLU A 9 0.27 -8.52 -7.60
N ALA A 10 -0.41 -7.85 -6.66
CA ALA A 10 -1.09 -8.52 -5.56
C ALA A 10 -2.12 -9.56 -6.02
N TYR A 11 -2.89 -9.27 -7.07
CA TYR A 11 -3.84 -10.25 -7.65
C TYR A 11 -3.12 -11.46 -8.24
N CYS A 12 -1.98 -11.25 -8.90
CA CYS A 12 -1.23 -12.33 -9.54
C CYS A 12 -0.59 -13.26 -8.52
N ASP A 13 -0.03 -12.70 -7.46
CA ASP A 13 0.66 -13.43 -6.40
C ASP A 13 -0.30 -14.12 -5.42
N ALA A 14 -1.51 -13.58 -5.21
CA ALA A 14 -2.46 -14.12 -4.24
C ALA A 14 -3.12 -15.43 -4.71
N ASP A 15 -3.35 -16.39 -3.82
CA ASP A 15 -4.13 -17.59 -4.13
C ASP A 15 -5.64 -17.31 -4.19
N PHE A 16 -6.12 -16.37 -3.37
CA PHE A 16 -7.51 -15.94 -3.34
C PHE A 16 -7.67 -14.43 -3.41
N VAL A 17 -8.76 -13.98 -4.02
CA VAL A 17 -9.16 -12.57 -4.10
C VAL A 17 -10.66 -12.49 -3.95
N ILE A 18 -11.11 -11.83 -2.89
CA ILE A 18 -12.53 -11.69 -2.57
C ILE A 18 -12.89 -10.23 -2.24
N LEU A 19 -14.15 -9.89 -2.46
CA LEU A 19 -14.85 -8.85 -1.71
C LEU A 19 -15.60 -9.55 -0.58
N GLY A 20 -15.41 -9.12 0.65
CA GLY A 20 -16.12 -9.71 1.78
C GLY A 20 -16.25 -8.78 2.96
N ARG A 21 -17.29 -9.01 3.77
CA ARG A 21 -17.63 -8.25 4.96
C ARG A 21 -17.13 -8.96 6.21
N VAL A 22 -16.38 -8.26 7.05
CA VAL A 22 -15.91 -8.81 8.32
C VAL A 22 -17.10 -8.88 9.27
N THR A 23 -17.43 -10.09 9.71
CA THR A 23 -18.57 -10.35 10.61
C THR A 23 -18.14 -10.61 12.05
N ASP A 24 -16.92 -11.11 12.26
CA ASP A 24 -16.38 -11.40 13.59
C ASP A 24 -14.84 -11.31 13.58
N VAL A 25 -14.26 -11.02 14.76
CA VAL A 25 -12.81 -10.92 14.95
C VAL A 25 -12.43 -11.62 16.25
N GLU A 26 -11.74 -12.75 16.13
CA GLU A 26 -11.20 -13.50 17.26
C GLU A 26 -9.70 -13.23 17.39
N LYS A 27 -9.24 -12.86 18.60
CA LYS A 27 -7.82 -12.73 18.90
C LYS A 27 -7.38 -13.93 19.75
N VAL A 28 -6.48 -14.75 19.21
CA VAL A 28 -5.96 -15.93 19.90
C VAL A 28 -4.68 -15.56 20.64
N GLU A 29 -4.71 -15.60 21.97
CA GLU A 29 -3.54 -15.26 22.79
C GLU A 29 -2.35 -16.17 22.47
N ALA A 30 -1.15 -15.58 22.50
CA ALA A 30 0.08 -16.35 22.39
C ALA A 30 0.37 -17.02 23.74
N PRO A 31 0.99 -18.21 23.74
CA PRO A 31 1.54 -18.76 24.97
C PRO A 31 2.46 -17.73 25.63
N SER A 32 2.37 -17.60 26.95
CA SER A 32 3.28 -16.73 27.70
C SER A 32 4.72 -17.08 27.32
N PRO A 33 5.54 -16.09 26.90
CA PRO A 33 6.93 -16.37 26.56
C PRO A 33 7.61 -17.00 27.77
N ILE A 34 8.31 -18.13 27.57
CA ILE A 34 9.24 -18.63 28.57
C ILE A 34 10.38 -17.64 28.59
N ILE A 35 10.35 -16.69 29.53
CA ILE A 35 11.45 -15.75 29.73
C ILE A 35 12.60 -16.58 30.31
N PRO A 36 13.73 -16.77 29.59
CA PRO A 36 14.89 -17.37 30.20
C PRO A 36 15.31 -16.47 31.37
N GLU A 37 15.56 -17.07 32.52
CA GLU A 37 16.07 -16.35 33.69
C GLU A 37 17.46 -15.80 33.33
N TYR A 38 17.49 -14.55 32.85
CA TYR A 38 18.73 -13.90 32.43
C TYR A 38 19.29 -13.14 33.62
N ASN A 39 20.26 -13.76 34.29
CA ASN A 39 21.09 -13.08 35.28
C ASN A 39 22.09 -12.19 34.52
N ASP A 40 21.91 -10.88 34.59
CA ASP A 40 22.96 -9.93 34.18
C ASP A 40 24.20 -10.14 35.07
N TYR A 41 25.40 -9.82 34.56
CA TYR A 41 26.67 -9.83 35.28
C TYR A 41 26.64 -9.00 36.59
N ALA A 42 25.68 -8.08 36.72
CA ALA A 42 25.46 -7.26 37.92
C ALA A 42 24.52 -7.91 38.98
N GLY A 43 23.94 -9.08 38.73
CA GLY A 43 23.04 -9.76 39.69
C GLY A 43 21.70 -9.04 39.94
N THR A 44 21.43 -7.97 39.21
CA THR A 44 20.14 -7.28 39.22
C THR A 44 19.14 -8.05 38.36
N ASN A 45 18.13 -8.63 39.00
CA ASN A 45 16.91 -9.09 38.35
C ASN A 45 16.21 -7.88 37.72
N HIS A 46 16.58 -7.54 36.49
CA HIS A 46 15.74 -6.66 35.69
C HIS A 46 14.46 -7.42 35.44
N GLU A 47 13.37 -6.95 36.03
CA GLU A 47 12.00 -7.36 35.78
C GLU A 47 11.65 -7.05 34.31
N TYR A 48 12.20 -7.84 33.38
CA TYR A 48 11.96 -7.76 31.93
C TYR A 48 10.48 -7.95 31.58
N ALA A 49 9.66 -8.41 32.54
CA ALA A 49 8.23 -8.56 32.43
C ALA A 49 7.48 -7.23 32.17
N TYR A 50 7.94 -6.09 32.71
CA TYR A 50 7.16 -4.85 32.61
C TYR A 50 7.21 -4.21 31.20
N ARG A 51 8.27 -4.48 30.40
CA ARG A 51 8.35 -4.00 29.00
C ARG A 51 7.50 -4.82 28.02
N TYR A 52 6.98 -5.97 28.43
CA TYR A 52 6.15 -6.86 27.62
C TYR A 52 4.69 -6.94 28.09
N SER A 53 4.15 -5.92 28.78
CA SER A 53 2.74 -5.90 29.21
C SER A 53 1.72 -5.81 28.04
N SER A 54 2.20 -5.86 26.79
CA SER A 54 1.33 -6.01 25.63
C SER A 54 0.82 -7.45 25.60
N ARG A 55 -0.50 -7.66 25.51
CA ARG A 55 -1.00 -8.99 25.15
C ARG A 55 -0.47 -9.33 23.76
N LEU A 56 0.23 -10.45 23.69
CA LEU A 56 0.70 -11.03 22.44
C LEU A 56 -0.36 -12.01 21.98
N TYR A 57 -0.69 -11.95 20.70
CA TYR A 57 -1.59 -12.88 20.03
C TYR A 57 -0.79 -13.73 19.06
N SER A 58 -1.00 -15.04 19.13
CA SER A 58 -0.43 -15.97 18.15
C SER A 58 -1.03 -15.69 16.77
N LYS A 59 -2.33 -15.40 16.73
CA LYS A 59 -3.05 -15.04 15.52
C LYS A 59 -4.32 -14.22 15.79
N ILE A 60 -4.79 -13.53 14.77
CA ILE A 60 -6.14 -12.97 14.68
C ILE A 60 -6.89 -13.73 13.58
N ILE A 61 -8.11 -14.16 13.87
CA ILE A 61 -8.99 -14.83 12.91
C ILE A 61 -10.13 -13.86 12.59
N TYR A 62 -10.22 -13.49 11.31
CA TYR A 62 -11.32 -12.69 10.77
C TYR A 62 -12.35 -13.64 10.16
N THR A 63 -13.58 -13.65 10.69
CA THR A 63 -14.68 -14.33 10.01
C THR A 63 -15.27 -13.41 8.96
N VAL A 64 -15.07 -13.73 7.69
CA VAL A 64 -15.48 -12.91 6.55
C VAL A 64 -16.63 -13.58 5.82
N GLU A 65 -17.74 -12.86 5.64
CA GLU A 65 -18.83 -13.25 4.75
C GLU A 65 -18.46 -12.82 3.33
N VAL A 66 -18.38 -13.78 2.40
CA VAL A 66 -17.99 -13.53 1.01
C VAL A 66 -19.13 -12.85 0.27
N GLU A 67 -18.90 -11.65 -0.26
CA GLU A 67 -19.88 -10.94 -1.10
C GLU A 67 -19.65 -11.25 -2.58
N GLU A 68 -18.38 -11.29 -3.01
CA GLU A 68 -17.97 -11.63 -4.37
C GLU A 68 -16.59 -12.30 -4.39
N MET A 69 -16.39 -13.30 -5.24
CA MET A 69 -15.09 -13.92 -5.46
C MET A 69 -14.53 -13.57 -6.84
N TYR A 70 -13.28 -13.10 -6.88
CA TYR A 70 -12.54 -12.77 -8.10
C TYR A 70 -11.44 -13.77 -8.45
N LYS A 71 -10.91 -14.51 -7.46
CA LYS A 71 -9.90 -15.57 -7.61
C LYS A 71 -10.00 -16.55 -6.43
N GLY A 72 -9.75 -17.83 -6.68
CA GLY A 72 -9.71 -18.90 -5.67
C GLY A 72 -10.62 -20.07 -6.02
N ASP A 73 -10.78 -21.02 -5.09
CA ASP A 73 -11.63 -22.21 -5.25
C ASP A 73 -13.11 -21.85 -5.00
N HIS A 74 -13.94 -22.02 -6.04
CA HIS A 74 -15.38 -21.77 -6.00
C HIS A 74 -16.14 -22.63 -4.99
N ASN A 75 -15.62 -23.80 -4.62
CA ASN A 75 -16.28 -24.69 -3.67
C ASN A 75 -16.13 -24.22 -2.22
N TYR A 76 -15.04 -23.49 -1.92
CA TYR A 76 -14.71 -23.02 -0.58
C TYR A 76 -15.02 -21.53 -0.37
N LEU A 77 -15.05 -20.75 -1.46
CA LEU A 77 -15.20 -19.30 -1.42
C LEU A 77 -16.51 -18.86 -2.11
N ALA A 78 -17.58 -19.64 -1.93
CA ALA A 78 -18.88 -19.34 -2.51
C ALA A 78 -19.48 -18.04 -1.91
N PRO A 79 -20.28 -17.27 -2.66
CA PRO A 79 -20.99 -16.12 -2.11
C PRO A 79 -21.85 -16.49 -0.90
N LEU A 80 -21.90 -15.59 0.10
CA LEU A 80 -22.52 -15.75 1.41
C LEU A 80 -21.87 -16.77 2.34
N GLU A 81 -20.82 -17.48 1.89
CA GLU A 81 -20.04 -18.35 2.75
C GLU A 81 -19.29 -17.53 3.79
N ARG A 82 -19.21 -18.06 5.02
CA ARG A 82 -18.45 -17.43 6.12
C ARG A 82 -17.14 -18.17 6.30
N ILE A 83 -16.05 -17.54 5.88
CA ILE A 83 -14.73 -18.14 5.87
C ILE A 83 -13.83 -17.50 6.93
N PRO A 84 -12.99 -18.30 7.62
CA PRO A 84 -11.94 -17.77 8.48
C PRO A 84 -10.75 -17.31 7.64
N ILE A 85 -10.27 -16.09 7.89
CA ILE A 85 -9.01 -15.57 7.35
C ILE A 85 -8.09 -15.23 8.51
N THR A 86 -6.92 -15.86 8.54
CA THR A 86 -5.98 -15.73 9.64
C THR A 86 -4.89 -14.72 9.32
N SER A 87 -4.59 -13.85 10.29
CA SER A 87 -3.37 -13.04 10.32
C SER A 87 -2.49 -13.46 11.50
N ARG A 88 -1.23 -13.79 11.23
CA ARG A 88 -0.28 -14.34 12.23
C ARG A 88 0.58 -13.23 12.87
N TYR A 89 1.03 -13.48 14.09
CA TYR A 89 1.95 -12.64 14.87
C TYR A 89 1.47 -11.21 15.08
N VAL A 90 0.63 -11.02 16.11
CA VAL A 90 0.04 -9.71 16.39
C VAL A 90 0.24 -9.34 17.86
N SER A 91 0.52 -8.07 18.15
CA SER A 91 0.42 -7.52 19.51
C SER A 91 -0.70 -6.47 19.54
N ASP A 92 -1.26 -6.19 20.72
CA ASP A 92 -2.30 -5.14 20.84
C ASP A 92 -1.84 -3.77 20.34
N TYR A 93 -0.55 -3.45 20.44
CA TYR A 93 0.03 -2.20 19.94
C TYR A 93 0.42 -2.23 18.46
N CYS A 94 0.44 -3.41 17.83
CA CYS A 94 0.90 -3.58 16.46
C CYS A 94 0.02 -4.56 15.70
N ILE A 95 -1.27 -4.21 15.56
CA ILE A 95 -2.16 -4.90 14.62
C ILE A 95 -1.69 -4.61 13.20
N HIS A 96 -1.07 -5.63 12.61
CA HIS A 96 -0.44 -5.55 11.30
C HIS A 96 -1.44 -5.49 10.14
N VAL A 97 -2.66 -6.01 10.34
CA VAL A 97 -3.74 -6.04 9.34
C VAL A 97 -5.05 -5.66 10.03
N PRO A 98 -5.40 -4.36 10.14
CA PRO A 98 -6.60 -3.94 10.85
C PRO A 98 -7.84 -4.06 9.96
N LEU A 99 -8.51 -5.21 10.00
CA LEU A 99 -9.83 -5.37 9.39
C LEU A 99 -10.91 -5.17 10.46
N TYR A 100 -11.78 -4.20 10.25
CA TYR A 100 -12.81 -3.81 11.23
C TYR A 100 -14.14 -4.51 10.93
N MET A 101 -14.83 -4.93 12.00
CA MET A 101 -16.16 -5.53 11.89
C MET A 101 -17.15 -4.62 11.16
N ASN A 102 -18.06 -5.22 10.41
CA ASN A 102 -19.12 -4.58 9.63
C ASN A 102 -18.63 -3.72 8.44
N TYR A 103 -17.35 -3.79 8.10
CA TYR A 103 -16.82 -3.18 6.88
C TYR A 103 -16.53 -4.26 5.82
N SER A 104 -16.78 -3.90 4.56
CA SER A 104 -16.47 -4.74 3.39
C SER A 104 -15.14 -4.33 2.77
N TYR A 105 -14.29 -5.32 2.50
CA TYR A 105 -12.93 -5.15 1.99
C TYR A 105 -12.73 -5.98 0.73
N ILE A 106 -11.91 -5.46 -0.19
CA ILE A 106 -11.18 -6.32 -1.12
C ILE A 106 -10.00 -6.90 -0.33
N ILE A 107 -9.92 -8.23 -0.28
CA ILE A 107 -8.89 -8.98 0.44
C ILE A 107 -8.20 -9.90 -0.55
N MET A 108 -6.87 -9.81 -0.62
CA MET A 108 -6.01 -10.70 -1.40
C MET A 108 -5.03 -11.37 -0.45
N GLY A 109 -4.97 -12.69 -0.47
CA GLY A 109 -4.12 -13.46 0.42
C GLY A 109 -3.71 -14.79 -0.18
N ASN A 110 -2.98 -15.57 0.61
CA ASN A 110 -2.47 -16.87 0.20
C ASN A 110 -3.17 -17.99 0.95
N GLN A 111 -3.21 -19.17 0.34
CA GLN A 111 -3.70 -20.38 0.98
C GLN A 111 -2.51 -21.21 1.41
N SER A 112 -2.48 -21.56 2.70
CA SER A 112 -1.51 -22.49 3.23
C SER A 112 -1.74 -23.91 2.70
N THR A 113 -0.75 -24.79 2.88
CA THR A 113 -0.85 -26.20 2.47
C THR A 113 -1.96 -26.98 3.18
N ASP A 114 -2.35 -26.53 4.38
CA ASP A 114 -3.44 -27.08 5.19
C ASP A 114 -4.80 -26.43 4.88
N GLY A 115 -4.86 -25.51 3.91
CA GLY A 115 -6.09 -24.88 3.44
C GLY A 115 -6.48 -23.60 4.19
N GLU A 116 -5.75 -23.23 5.25
CA GLU A 116 -5.95 -21.96 5.97
C GLU A 116 -5.67 -20.76 5.05
N LEU A 117 -6.61 -19.81 5.01
CA LEU A 117 -6.46 -18.56 4.29
C LEU A 117 -5.67 -17.56 5.13
N LEU A 118 -4.60 -17.02 4.57
CA LEU A 118 -3.62 -16.21 5.26
C LEU A 118 -3.52 -14.81 4.67
N ILE A 119 -3.46 -13.83 5.57
CA ILE A 119 -3.09 -12.44 5.25
C ILE A 119 -2.04 -11.92 6.23
N ASP A 120 -1.14 -11.08 5.72
CA ASP A 120 -0.12 -10.40 6.51
C ASP A 120 -0.13 -8.90 6.24
N ARG A 121 0.75 -8.16 6.92
CA ARG A 121 0.91 -6.70 6.79
C ARG A 121 1.16 -6.20 5.36
N CYS A 122 1.63 -7.07 4.47
CA CYS A 122 1.97 -6.76 3.09
C CYS A 122 0.90 -7.25 2.10
N SER A 123 0.00 -8.14 2.52
CA SER A 123 -1.18 -8.53 1.76
C SER A 123 -2.01 -7.32 1.37
N PHE A 124 -2.51 -7.33 0.13
CA PHE A 124 -3.41 -6.28 -0.34
C PHE A 124 -4.77 -6.42 0.33
N HIS A 125 -5.13 -5.41 1.12
CA HIS A 125 -6.46 -5.25 1.66
C HIS A 125 -6.86 -3.78 1.59
N ARG A 126 -8.10 -3.50 1.19
CA ARG A 126 -8.63 -2.13 1.12
C ARG A 126 -10.13 -2.13 1.32
N LEU A 127 -10.65 -1.10 1.98
CA LEU A 127 -12.10 -0.87 2.03
C LEU A 127 -12.68 -0.84 0.62
N SER A 128 -13.83 -1.47 0.45
CA SER A 128 -14.51 -1.62 -0.84
C SER A 128 -14.81 -0.28 -1.52
N ASP A 129 -15.15 0.75 -0.76
CA ASP A 129 -15.43 2.12 -1.22
C ASP A 129 -14.18 2.88 -1.71
N GLN A 130 -12.99 2.45 -1.31
CA GLN A 130 -11.70 3.01 -1.74
C GLN A 130 -11.13 2.31 -2.98
N VAL A 131 -11.81 1.28 -3.48
CA VAL A 131 -11.42 0.53 -4.67
C VAL A 131 -12.13 1.15 -5.86
N THR A 132 -11.35 1.56 -6.86
CA THR A 132 -11.88 2.20 -8.05
C THR A 132 -12.61 1.18 -8.94
N SER A 133 -13.57 1.65 -9.73
CA SER A 133 -14.25 0.80 -10.73
C SER A 133 -13.28 0.16 -11.74
N HIS A 134 -12.14 0.80 -12.00
CA HIS A 134 -11.08 0.26 -12.84
C HIS A 134 -10.30 -0.88 -12.15
N GLU A 135 -10.04 -0.78 -10.85
CA GLU A 135 -9.47 -1.88 -10.07
C GLU A 135 -10.43 -3.07 -10.04
N VAL A 136 -11.73 -2.85 -9.79
CA VAL A 136 -12.76 -3.90 -9.84
C VAL A 136 -12.82 -4.58 -11.21
N ASP A 137 -12.82 -3.80 -12.30
CA ASP A 137 -12.75 -4.34 -13.66
C ASP A 137 -11.47 -5.17 -13.89
N GLY A 138 -10.35 -4.70 -13.34
CA GLY A 138 -9.09 -5.41 -13.24
C GLY A 138 -9.25 -6.80 -12.64
N PHE A 139 -9.80 -6.86 -11.42
CA PHE A 139 -10.03 -8.10 -10.67
C PHE A 139 -10.94 -9.07 -11.42
N ARG A 140 -12.03 -8.58 -12.01
CA ARG A 140 -13.03 -9.42 -12.69
C ARG A 140 -12.53 -10.02 -14.01
N ARG A 141 -11.81 -9.25 -14.83
CA ARG A 141 -11.66 -9.59 -16.26
C ARG A 141 -10.23 -9.60 -16.77
N HIS A 142 -9.35 -8.81 -16.16
CA HIS A 142 -8.09 -8.47 -16.79
C HIS A 142 -6.88 -9.08 -16.11
N TYR A 143 -6.76 -8.99 -14.78
CA TYR A 143 -5.52 -9.39 -14.10
C TYR A 143 -5.21 -10.87 -14.29
N LYS A 144 -6.20 -11.77 -14.20
CA LYS A 144 -6.01 -13.20 -14.50
C LYS A 144 -5.39 -13.47 -15.87
N LYS A 145 -5.73 -12.66 -16.89
CA LYS A 145 -5.22 -12.83 -18.26
C LYS A 145 -3.81 -12.29 -18.43
N THR A 146 -3.39 -11.36 -17.57
CA THR A 146 -2.15 -10.59 -17.75
C THR A 146 -1.04 -11.04 -16.84
N CYS A 147 -1.32 -11.80 -15.78
CA CYS A 147 -0.31 -12.30 -14.83
C CYS A 147 0.86 -13.01 -15.50
N ASN A 148 0.60 -13.82 -16.53
CA ASN A 148 1.63 -14.58 -17.23
C ASN A 148 2.12 -13.90 -18.52
N GLN A 149 1.70 -12.65 -18.79
CA GLN A 149 2.01 -11.94 -20.04
C GLN A 149 2.91 -10.73 -19.83
N CYS A 150 2.73 -10.04 -18.70
CA CYS A 150 3.39 -8.79 -18.39
C CYS A 150 3.70 -8.68 -16.90
N MET A 151 4.96 -8.42 -16.58
CA MET A 151 5.38 -8.18 -15.21
C MET A 151 5.10 -6.73 -14.80
N VAL A 152 4.73 -6.53 -13.53
CA VAL A 152 4.72 -5.20 -12.92
C VAL A 152 5.94 -5.08 -12.04
N CYS A 153 6.66 -3.98 -12.16
CA CYS A 153 7.79 -3.66 -11.28
C CYS A 153 7.68 -2.22 -10.81
N HIS A 154 8.41 -1.88 -9.76
CA HIS A 154 8.43 -0.57 -9.15
C HIS A 154 9.80 0.07 -9.32
N ASN A 155 9.83 1.37 -9.61
CA ASN A 155 11.06 2.12 -9.91
C ASN A 155 12.12 2.08 -8.79
N THR A 156 11.76 1.61 -7.58
CA THR A 156 12.65 1.59 -6.41
C THR A 156 13.77 0.57 -6.47
N ASN A 157 13.60 -0.52 -7.22
CA ASN A 157 14.47 -1.69 -7.09
C ASN A 157 15.29 -1.99 -8.35
N GLY A 158 15.12 -1.20 -9.42
CA GLY A 158 15.53 -1.60 -10.77
C GLY A 158 14.66 -2.76 -11.27
N CYS A 159 14.20 -2.68 -12.51
CA CYS A 159 13.41 -3.75 -13.10
C CYS A 159 14.34 -4.70 -13.86
N GLY A 160 14.51 -5.92 -13.35
CA GLY A 160 15.37 -6.96 -13.95
C GLY A 160 14.78 -7.63 -15.20
N TYR A 161 13.88 -6.96 -15.91
CA TYR A 161 13.22 -7.47 -17.12
C TYR A 161 13.51 -6.60 -18.33
N ASP A 162 13.34 -7.15 -19.54
CA ASP A 162 13.27 -6.33 -20.75
C ASP A 162 12.03 -5.44 -20.66
N GLU A 163 12.18 -4.12 -20.85
CA GLU A 163 11.07 -3.17 -20.85
C GLU A 163 9.92 -3.56 -21.83
N ALA A 164 10.18 -4.43 -22.80
CA ALA A 164 9.15 -5.04 -23.63
C ALA A 164 8.17 -5.97 -22.88
N ASP A 165 8.58 -6.56 -21.76
CA ASP A 165 7.85 -7.61 -21.04
C ASP A 165 7.24 -7.16 -19.71
N GLY A 166 7.35 -5.88 -19.35
CA GLY A 166 6.74 -5.38 -18.13
C GLY A 166 6.45 -3.88 -18.13
N CYS A 167 5.80 -3.43 -17.06
CA CYS A 167 5.48 -2.04 -16.83
C CYS A 167 6.03 -1.57 -15.48
N THR A 168 6.82 -0.49 -15.52
CA THR A 168 7.43 0.08 -14.32
C THR A 168 6.50 1.15 -13.73
N VAL A 169 6.06 0.94 -12.50
CA VAL A 169 5.33 1.92 -11.70
C VAL A 169 6.29 3.05 -11.32
N GLY A 170 5.88 4.29 -11.58
CA GLY A 170 6.67 5.46 -11.18
C GLY A 170 7.98 5.62 -11.96
N LYS A 171 8.09 5.07 -13.18
CA LYS A 171 9.29 5.19 -14.04
C LYS A 171 9.78 6.63 -14.21
N GLU A 172 8.85 7.58 -14.25
CA GLU A 172 9.10 9.01 -14.46
C GLU A 172 9.25 9.79 -13.13
N MET A 173 9.34 9.11 -11.99
CA MET A 173 9.44 9.75 -10.67
C MET A 173 10.82 9.60 -10.06
N ASP A 174 11.25 10.66 -9.35
CA ASP A 174 12.34 10.59 -8.40
C ASP A 174 12.03 9.61 -7.25
N LEU A 175 13.07 8.90 -6.80
CA LEU A 175 12.95 7.87 -5.75
C LEU A 175 12.46 8.43 -4.42
N GLY A 176 12.85 9.65 -4.05
CA GLY A 176 12.39 10.30 -2.83
C GLY A 176 10.88 10.54 -2.87
N LEU A 177 10.38 11.09 -3.98
CA LEU A 177 8.94 11.36 -4.17
C LEU A 177 8.09 10.10 -4.27
N TYR A 178 8.68 9.00 -4.76
CA TYR A 178 7.99 7.72 -4.91
C TYR A 178 7.48 7.17 -3.56
N TYR A 179 8.28 7.24 -2.50
CA TYR A 179 7.90 6.73 -1.17
C TYR A 179 6.85 7.60 -0.45
N PHE A 180 6.84 8.91 -0.72
CA PHE A 180 5.87 9.83 -0.11
C PHE A 180 4.53 9.85 -0.86
N ASN A 181 4.52 9.56 -2.16
CA ASN A 181 3.29 9.54 -2.95
C ASN A 181 2.63 8.16 -2.94
N LYS A 182 1.82 7.92 -1.90
CA LYS A 182 1.12 6.65 -1.67
C LYS A 182 0.12 6.26 -2.78
N THR A 183 -0.19 7.13 -3.74
CA THR A 183 -1.16 6.85 -4.81
C THR A 183 -0.61 7.19 -6.17
N GLN A 184 0.14 6.25 -6.74
CA GLN A 184 0.62 6.31 -8.11
C GLN A 184 -0.55 6.25 -9.10
N CYS A 185 -0.46 7.01 -10.19
CA CYS A 185 -1.49 7.01 -11.25
C CYS A 185 -1.74 5.60 -11.78
N GLU A 186 -0.66 4.82 -11.90
CA GLU A 186 -0.64 3.44 -12.35
C GLU A 186 -1.47 2.56 -11.42
N HIS A 187 -1.29 2.67 -10.09
CA HIS A 187 -2.00 1.86 -9.10
C HIS A 187 -3.53 2.00 -9.18
N LYS A 188 -4.03 3.22 -9.41
CA LYS A 188 -5.47 3.50 -9.35
C LYS A 188 -6.17 3.36 -10.69
N TYR A 189 -5.48 3.66 -11.79
CA TYR A 189 -6.16 3.94 -13.06
C TYR A 189 -5.59 3.19 -14.26
N ALA A 190 -4.59 2.33 -14.06
CA ALA A 190 -3.99 1.57 -15.14
C ALA A 190 -3.82 0.10 -14.77
N ARG A 191 -3.60 -0.69 -15.82
CA ARG A 191 -3.17 -2.09 -15.74
C ARG A 191 -2.02 -2.31 -16.71
N CYS A 192 -1.11 -3.21 -16.37
CA CYS A 192 -0.01 -3.58 -17.25
C CYS A 192 -0.48 -4.69 -18.19
N SER A 193 -0.43 -4.48 -19.50
CA SER A 193 -0.91 -5.47 -20.46
C SER A 193 -0.21 -5.37 -21.82
N ARG A 194 -0.15 -6.50 -22.52
CA ARG A 194 0.49 -6.61 -23.82
C ARG A 194 -0.35 -5.91 -24.88
N LYS A 195 0.21 -4.90 -25.55
CA LYS A 195 -0.43 -4.20 -26.66
C LYS A 195 -0.41 -5.07 -27.91
N LYS A 196 -1.58 -5.40 -28.45
CA LYS A 196 -1.73 -6.23 -29.66
C LYS A 196 -0.87 -5.73 -30.84
N ARG A 197 -0.77 -4.41 -31.04
CA ARG A 197 -0.06 -3.80 -32.17
C ARG A 197 1.46 -3.95 -32.08
N THR A 198 2.04 -3.79 -30.89
CA THR A 198 3.50 -3.75 -30.70
C THR A 198 4.04 -5.04 -30.12
N GLY A 199 3.19 -5.90 -29.58
CA GLY A 199 3.60 -7.07 -28.80
C GLY A 199 4.24 -6.72 -27.47
N ARG A 200 4.38 -5.44 -27.09
CA ARG A 200 5.05 -5.00 -25.85
C ARG A 200 4.05 -4.74 -24.72
N CYS A 201 4.47 -4.97 -23.49
CA CYS A 201 3.75 -4.60 -22.29
C CYS A 201 3.77 -3.08 -22.09
N ASP A 202 2.61 -2.52 -21.73
CA ASP A 202 2.48 -1.09 -21.44
C ASP A 202 1.33 -0.83 -20.47
N TRP A 203 1.33 0.34 -19.84
CA TRP A 203 0.24 0.81 -19.01
C TRP A 203 -0.98 1.14 -19.87
N ILE A 204 -2.02 0.34 -19.72
CA ILE A 204 -3.34 0.56 -20.33
C ILE A 204 -4.23 1.20 -19.26
N GLY A 205 -4.65 2.44 -19.50
CA GLY A 205 -5.54 3.18 -18.61
C GLY A 205 -6.45 4.12 -19.38
N ASN A 206 -7.45 4.66 -18.68
CA ASN A 206 -8.50 5.51 -19.27
C ASN A 206 -8.09 7.00 -19.38
N GLY A 207 -9.06 7.88 -19.63
CA GLY A 207 -8.84 9.33 -19.64
C GLY A 207 -8.31 9.88 -18.30
N ILE A 208 -8.73 9.31 -17.17
CA ILE A 208 -8.30 9.69 -15.83
C ILE A 208 -6.83 9.33 -15.62
N PHE A 209 -6.39 8.16 -16.06
CA PHE A 209 -4.97 7.78 -16.04
C PHE A 209 -4.11 8.79 -16.80
N ARG A 210 -4.50 9.12 -18.04
CA ARG A 210 -3.79 10.10 -18.89
C ARG A 210 -3.81 11.50 -18.26
N TYR A 211 -4.89 11.88 -17.61
CA TYR A 211 -4.98 13.14 -16.87
C TYR A 211 -4.03 13.14 -15.66
N CYS A 212 -4.05 12.09 -14.84
CA CYS A 212 -3.17 11.92 -13.69
C CYS A 212 -1.70 12.01 -14.08
N LYS A 213 -1.28 11.28 -15.13
CA LYS A 213 0.08 11.35 -15.69
C LYS A 213 0.49 12.77 -16.09
N ARG A 214 -0.42 13.51 -16.77
CA ARG A 214 -0.15 14.90 -17.17
C ARG A 214 0.02 15.83 -15.97
N GLN A 215 -0.83 15.70 -14.94
CA GLN A 215 -0.72 16.49 -13.73
C GLN A 215 0.58 16.20 -12.96
N ARG A 216 0.98 14.93 -12.90
CA ARG A 216 2.27 14.52 -12.33
C ARG A 216 3.44 15.20 -13.05
N ARG A 217 3.43 15.21 -14.39
CA ARG A 217 4.50 15.83 -15.18
C ARG A 217 4.58 17.33 -14.96
N LYS A 218 3.44 18.02 -14.96
CA LYS A 218 3.38 19.47 -14.67
C LYS A 218 3.96 19.80 -13.28
N LYS A 219 3.58 19.07 -12.25
CA LYS A 219 4.15 19.28 -10.89
C LYS A 219 5.66 19.09 -10.85
N TYR A 220 6.20 18.16 -11.64
CA TYR A 220 7.63 17.94 -11.74
C TYR A 220 8.32 19.10 -12.50
N GLU A 221 7.76 19.54 -13.62
CA GLU A 221 8.24 20.70 -14.39
C GLU A 221 8.21 21.97 -13.53
N ASP A 222 7.09 22.26 -12.86
CA ASP A 222 6.90 23.43 -11.99
C ASP A 222 7.78 23.37 -10.72
N GLY A 223 7.95 22.17 -10.14
CA GLY A 223 8.80 21.89 -8.98
C GLY A 223 10.29 21.97 -9.30
N GLN A 224 10.70 21.55 -10.50
CA GLN A 224 12.06 21.78 -11.01
C GLN A 224 12.31 23.26 -11.28
N ILE A 225 11.32 24.00 -11.80
CA ILE A 225 11.45 25.47 -11.96
C ILE A 225 11.65 26.16 -10.60
N THR A 226 10.98 25.68 -9.54
CA THR A 226 11.18 26.22 -8.18
C THR A 226 12.53 25.83 -7.57
N MET A 227 13.02 24.60 -7.79
CA MET A 227 14.33 24.16 -7.27
C MET A 227 15.51 24.78 -8.04
N ILE A 228 15.39 24.98 -9.36
CA ILE A 228 16.40 25.68 -10.17
C ILE A 228 16.49 27.16 -9.76
N SER A 229 15.40 27.77 -9.30
CA SER A 229 15.41 29.15 -8.81
C SER A 229 16.09 29.35 -7.44
N ILE A 230 16.42 28.29 -6.70
CA ILE A 230 17.06 28.39 -5.36
C ILE A 230 18.58 28.15 -5.44
N HIS A 231 19.11 27.62 -6.54
CA HIS A 231 20.57 27.43 -6.73
C HIS A 231 21.20 28.38 -7.77
N GLY A 232 20.42 29.32 -8.30
CA GLY A 232 20.87 30.26 -9.33
C GLY A 232 20.81 31.73 -8.92
N ARG A 233 21.29 32.10 -7.71
CA ARG A 233 21.56 33.52 -7.38
C ARG A 233 22.48 33.72 -6.16
N ASN A 234 23.68 33.14 -6.19
CA ASN A 234 24.83 33.73 -5.49
C ASN A 234 25.60 34.62 -6.46
N THR A 235 25.07 35.82 -6.68
CA THR A 235 25.84 36.94 -7.20
C THR A 235 25.73 38.06 -6.19
N TYR A 236 26.84 38.24 -5.48
CA TYR A 236 27.15 39.42 -4.68
C TYR A 236 26.79 40.67 -5.48
N ARG A 237 25.80 41.43 -5.00
CA ARG A 237 25.69 42.85 -5.34
C ARG A 237 25.34 43.59 -4.06
N ARG A 238 26.38 44.22 -3.50
CA ARG A 238 26.21 45.40 -2.63
C ARG A 238 25.33 46.37 -3.40
N ASP A 239 24.21 46.74 -2.82
CA ASP A 239 23.64 48.07 -3.00
C ASP A 239 22.99 48.47 -1.66
N GLU A 240 23.66 49.44 -1.03
CA GLU A 240 23.16 50.25 0.06
C GLU A 240 21.98 51.09 -0.46
N ASN A 241 21.08 51.48 0.46
CA ASN A 241 19.93 52.39 0.29
C ASN A 241 18.61 51.78 -0.18
N ALA A 242 17.75 51.45 0.79
CA ALA A 242 16.33 51.85 0.78
C ALA A 242 15.67 51.45 2.12
N LEU A 243 15.94 52.24 3.17
CA LEU A 243 15.16 52.24 4.41
C LEU A 243 14.44 53.58 4.49
N HIS A 244 13.20 53.66 4.01
CA HIS A 244 12.25 54.66 4.49
C HIS A 244 10.80 54.37 4.10
N LYS A 245 9.97 54.27 5.16
CA LYS A 245 8.50 54.49 5.24
C LYS A 245 7.65 53.37 4.60
N GLU A 246 6.58 52.85 5.22
CA GLU A 246 5.58 53.48 6.09
C GLU A 246 5.08 52.57 7.22
N GLU A 247 4.68 53.24 8.30
CA GLU A 247 4.04 52.73 9.51
C GLU A 247 2.55 52.41 9.33
N VAL A 248 2.15 51.30 9.94
CA VAL A 248 1.06 51.18 10.94
C VAL A 248 -0.27 51.90 10.69
N LEU A 249 -1.29 51.13 10.29
CA LEU A 249 -2.69 51.32 10.73
C LEU A 249 -3.44 49.97 10.71
N GLY A 250 -3.96 49.51 11.86
CA GLY A 250 -4.83 48.33 11.86
C GLY A 250 -5.18 47.69 13.21
N ARG A 251 -5.64 48.51 14.16
CA ARG A 251 -6.37 48.18 15.42
C ARG A 251 -6.82 46.71 15.62
N GLN A 252 -6.39 46.12 16.74
CA GLN A 252 -7.04 44.96 17.36
C GLN A 252 -7.66 45.43 18.68
N TRP A 253 -8.97 45.23 18.83
CA TRP A 253 -9.73 45.45 20.06
C TRP A 253 -9.56 44.24 20.99
N SER A 254 -9.34 44.53 22.27
CA SER A 254 -9.29 43.59 23.39
C SER A 254 -10.70 43.25 23.89
N TYR A 255 -10.85 42.02 24.37
CA TYR A 255 -11.45 41.74 25.68
C TYR A 255 -10.47 40.86 26.45
#